data_AF-A0A550GK71-F1
#
_entry.id   AF-A0A550GK71-F1
#
_cell.length_a   1.000
_cell.length_b   1.000
_cell.length_c   1.000
_cell.angle_alpha   90.00
_cell.angle_beta   90.00
_cell.angle_gamma   90.00
#
_symmetry.space_group_name_H-M   'P 1'
#
loop_
_entity.id
_entity.type
_entity.pdbx_description
1 polymer ?
#
loop_
_entity_poly.entity_id
_entity_poly.type
_entity_poly.pdbx_seq_one_letter_code
_entity_poly.pdbx_strand_id
1 'polypeptide(L)'
;MSGKDWEVKKFILPFSTLSANRKEPFTHDLEVAAVFSLAELDRAKGGGFFSKRPEEKMVFITEVGYPLWVFPWSETALIFDGLNRSKYTLPYAVVPDAKDFIENLKRGSKKQETHVAFLSDHINYFQTQVTENKVEINGLITDPEFLSEFDCYRQEATAIEVQPTNSGLISPTIDKSSISSILQQLMRLHSSFKKDV
;
A
#
# COMPACT_ATOMS: atom_id res chain seq x y z
N MET A 1 -18.74 3.54 6.74
CA MET A 1 -18.77 4.92 6.22
C MET A 1 -19.77 4.97 5.08
N SER A 2 -20.83 5.78 5.24
CA SER A 2 -21.85 6.02 4.21
C SER A 2 -21.23 6.72 3.00
N GLY A 3 -21.74 6.43 1.81
CA GLY A 3 -21.21 6.83 0.49
C GLY A 3 -21.18 8.34 0.27
N LYS A 4 -20.23 9.02 0.89
CA LYS A 4 -19.86 10.39 0.53
C LYS A 4 -18.88 10.29 -0.63
N ASP A 5 -19.25 10.85 -1.77
CA ASP A 5 -18.31 11.10 -2.86
C ASP A 5 -17.20 12.00 -2.33
N TRP A 6 -16.05 11.40 -2.05
CA TRP A 6 -14.89 12.16 -1.63
C TRP A 6 -14.22 12.75 -2.87
N GLU A 7 -13.87 14.03 -2.77
CA GLU A 7 -13.13 14.73 -3.80
C GLU A 7 -11.69 14.21 -3.81
N VAL A 8 -11.22 13.78 -4.99
CA VAL A 8 -9.85 13.31 -5.17
C VAL A 8 -8.96 14.53 -5.34
N LYS A 9 -8.24 14.90 -4.28
CA LYS A 9 -7.15 15.89 -4.37
C LYS A 9 -5.96 15.26 -5.09
N LYS A 10 -5.37 15.99 -6.02
CA LYS A 10 -4.21 15.54 -6.80
C LYS A 10 -2.98 16.36 -6.43
N PHE A 11 -1.87 15.67 -6.24
CA PHE A 11 -0.58 16.26 -5.93
C PHE A 11 0.49 15.66 -6.85
N ILE A 12 1.56 16.41 -7.09
CA ILE A 12 2.77 15.92 -7.75
C ILE A 12 3.87 15.89 -6.69
N LEU A 13 4.47 14.71 -6.56
CA LEU A 13 5.70 14.52 -5.81
C LEU A 13 6.86 15.00 -6.69
N PRO A 14 7.90 15.64 -6.12
CA PRO A 14 9.10 15.93 -6.89
C PRO A 14 9.78 14.61 -7.30
N PHE A 15 10.53 14.63 -8.41
CA PHE A 15 11.33 13.47 -8.81
C PHE A 15 12.46 13.17 -7.82
N SER A 16 13.02 14.21 -7.21
CA SER A 16 14.09 14.13 -6.21
C SER A 16 13.86 15.10 -5.06
N THR A 17 14.42 14.77 -3.89
CA THR A 17 14.42 15.61 -2.69
C THR A 17 15.85 15.72 -2.15
N LEU A 18 16.17 16.83 -1.49
CA LEU A 18 17.51 17.07 -0.99
C LEU A 18 17.81 16.14 0.20
N SER A 19 18.83 15.29 0.05
CA SER A 19 19.32 14.47 1.17
C SER A 19 19.75 15.34 2.34
N ALA A 20 19.43 14.91 3.57
CA ALA A 20 19.86 15.58 4.80
C ALA A 20 21.39 15.78 4.91
N ASN A 21 22.18 14.96 4.20
CA ASN A 21 23.64 15.03 4.21
C ASN A 21 24.21 16.00 3.17
N ARG A 22 23.39 16.53 2.27
CA ARG A 22 23.82 17.44 1.20
C ARG A 22 23.51 18.88 1.57
N LYS A 23 24.50 19.78 1.41
CA LYS A 23 24.34 21.21 1.72
C LYS A 23 24.05 22.05 0.48
N GLU A 24 24.47 21.57 -0.67
CA GLU A 24 24.31 22.22 -1.96
C GLU A 24 22.92 21.93 -2.55
N PRO A 25 22.23 22.92 -3.12
CA PRO A 25 20.98 22.69 -3.82
C PRO A 25 21.09 21.58 -4.88
N PHE A 26 20.01 20.83 -5.05
CA PHE A 26 19.86 19.90 -6.16
C PHE A 26 18.92 20.55 -7.18
N THR A 27 19.50 21.17 -8.20
CA THR A 27 18.76 21.90 -9.22
C THR A 27 18.21 20.94 -10.27
N HIS A 28 17.23 21.38 -11.07
CA HIS A 28 16.70 20.59 -12.18
C HIS A 28 17.79 20.18 -13.19
N ASP A 29 18.75 21.05 -13.50
CA ASP A 29 19.88 20.69 -14.38
C ASP A 29 20.73 19.54 -13.79
N LEU A 30 20.92 19.52 -12.46
CA LEU A 30 21.63 18.44 -11.79
C LEU A 30 20.81 17.14 -11.76
N GLU A 31 19.48 17.25 -11.60
CA GLU A 31 18.57 16.12 -11.73
C GLU A 31 18.65 15.48 -13.12
N VAL A 32 18.52 16.29 -14.18
CA VAL A 32 18.64 15.83 -15.57
C VAL A 32 20.03 15.26 -15.84
N ALA A 33 21.10 15.91 -15.38
CA ALA A 33 22.47 15.40 -15.54
C ALA A 33 22.70 14.08 -14.79
N ALA A 34 22.10 13.90 -13.61
CA ALA A 34 22.17 12.65 -12.85
C ALA A 34 21.44 11.51 -13.58
N VAL A 35 20.21 11.76 -14.04
CA VAL A 35 19.42 10.80 -14.83
C VAL A 35 20.15 10.45 -16.13
N PHE A 36 20.68 11.44 -16.84
CA PHE A 36 21.50 11.22 -18.03
C PHE A 36 22.71 10.33 -17.74
N SER A 37 23.44 10.63 -16.65
CA SER A 37 24.64 9.86 -16.26
C SER A 37 24.28 8.41 -15.94
N LEU A 38 23.20 8.16 -15.20
CA LEU A 38 22.72 6.81 -14.90
C LEU A 38 22.35 6.06 -16.18
N ALA A 39 21.61 6.69 -17.08
CA ALA A 39 21.21 6.06 -18.32
C ALA A 39 22.40 5.80 -19.28
N GLU A 40 23.42 6.67 -19.32
CA GLU A 40 24.66 6.42 -20.07
C GLU A 40 25.53 5.29 -19.49
N LEU A 41 25.47 5.05 -18.18
CA LEU A 41 26.18 3.92 -17.54
C LEU A 41 25.59 2.58 -18.00
N ASP A 42 24.26 2.50 -18.10
CA ASP A 42 23.54 1.29 -18.51
C ASP A 42 23.43 1.13 -20.03
N ARG A 43 23.70 2.20 -20.80
CA ARG A 43 23.54 2.23 -22.25
C ARG A 43 24.37 1.17 -22.97
N ALA A 44 23.74 0.45 -23.89
CA ALA A 44 24.43 -0.51 -24.72
C ALA A 44 25.31 0.19 -25.78
N LYS A 45 26.63 0.23 -25.54
CA LYS A 45 27.62 0.87 -26.42
C LYS A 45 27.85 0.15 -27.76
N GLY A 46 27.08 -0.90 -28.04
CA GLY A 46 27.23 -1.76 -29.21
C GLY A 46 28.47 -2.67 -29.14
N GLY A 47 28.65 -3.48 -30.18
CA GLY A 47 29.77 -4.42 -30.27
C GLY A 47 29.50 -5.81 -29.66
N GLY A 48 30.49 -6.69 -29.79
CA GLY A 48 30.42 -8.11 -29.43
C GLY A 48 31.16 -8.97 -30.47
N PHE A 49 31.94 -9.95 -30.01
CA PHE A 49 32.78 -10.79 -30.88
C PHE A 49 31.95 -11.60 -31.90
N PHE A 50 30.70 -11.95 -31.56
CA PHE A 50 29.82 -12.77 -32.40
C PHE A 50 28.59 -12.04 -32.98
N SER A 51 28.30 -10.81 -32.55
CA SER A 51 27.17 -10.02 -33.09
C SER A 51 27.44 -8.53 -32.97
N LYS A 52 27.56 -7.83 -34.09
CA LYS A 52 27.61 -6.36 -34.15
C LYS A 52 26.22 -5.80 -33.89
N ARG A 53 25.84 -5.66 -32.62
CA ARG A 53 24.65 -4.87 -32.27
C ARG A 53 24.96 -3.38 -32.48
N PRO A 54 24.04 -2.61 -33.09
CA PRO A 54 24.21 -1.18 -33.21
C PRO A 54 24.27 -0.54 -31.82
N GLU A 55 25.03 0.54 -31.72
CA GLU A 55 25.10 1.35 -30.51
C GLU A 55 23.73 1.99 -30.22
N GLU A 56 23.27 1.85 -28.98
CA GLU A 56 22.09 2.54 -28.49
C GLU A 56 22.38 4.04 -28.38
N LYS A 57 21.43 4.89 -28.79
CA LYS A 57 21.58 6.35 -28.71
C LYS A 57 20.50 6.93 -27.82
N MET A 58 20.92 7.76 -26.87
CA MET A 58 19.99 8.58 -26.10
C MET A 58 19.51 9.74 -26.97
N VAL A 59 18.20 9.82 -27.22
CA VAL A 59 17.59 10.84 -28.09
C VAL A 59 16.98 11.95 -27.25
N PHE A 60 16.39 11.63 -26.11
CA PHE A 60 15.79 12.58 -25.17
C PHE A 60 15.67 11.95 -23.78
N ILE A 61 15.46 12.80 -22.78
CA ILE A 61 15.01 12.43 -21.43
C ILE A 61 13.64 13.06 -21.24
N THR A 62 12.73 12.33 -20.60
CA THR A 62 11.38 12.82 -20.31
C THR A 62 10.97 12.41 -18.91
N GLU A 63 10.18 13.25 -18.27
CA GLU A 63 9.61 13.01 -16.95
C GLU A 63 8.16 12.56 -17.10
N VAL A 64 7.81 11.47 -16.42
CA VAL A 64 6.48 10.88 -16.46
C VAL A 64 6.02 10.58 -15.03
N GLY A 65 4.87 11.15 -14.65
CA GLY A 65 4.27 10.97 -13.34
C GLY A 65 3.71 9.56 -13.15
N TYR A 66 4.22 8.85 -12.16
CA TYR A 66 3.73 7.55 -11.73
C TYR A 66 2.49 7.72 -10.83
N PRO A 67 1.36 7.05 -11.09
CA PRO A 67 0.15 7.26 -10.33
C PRO A 67 0.23 6.51 -8.99
N LEU A 68 0.07 7.25 -7.89
CA LEU A 68 -0.10 6.70 -6.55
C LEU A 68 -1.43 7.17 -5.96
N TRP A 69 -2.08 6.31 -5.19
CA TRP A 69 -3.20 6.69 -4.35
C TRP A 69 -2.79 6.68 -2.89
N VAL A 70 -3.13 7.74 -2.16
CA VAL A 70 -2.84 7.87 -0.73
C VAL A 70 -4.14 8.01 0.04
N PHE A 71 -4.34 7.17 1.04
CA PHE A 71 -5.56 7.15 1.85
C PHE A 71 -5.24 7.25 3.34
N PRO A 72 -5.84 8.19 4.07
CA PRO A 72 -5.72 8.23 5.52
C PRO A 72 -6.40 7.00 6.13
N TRP A 73 -5.72 6.34 7.07
CA TRP A 73 -6.22 5.17 7.78
C TRP A 73 -5.80 5.22 9.25
N SER A 74 -6.73 5.59 10.14
CA SER A 74 -6.43 5.85 11.55
C SER A 74 -5.26 6.85 11.68
N GLU A 75 -4.16 6.46 12.33
CA GLU A 75 -2.97 7.29 12.56
C GLU A 75 -1.90 7.12 11.46
N THR A 76 -2.21 6.39 10.38
CA THR A 76 -1.28 6.12 9.27
C THR A 76 -1.92 6.44 7.92
N ALA A 77 -1.17 6.26 6.83
CA ALA A 77 -1.65 6.36 5.47
C ALA A 77 -1.39 5.06 4.72
N LEU A 78 -2.40 4.58 3.99
CA LEU A 78 -2.25 3.48 3.05
C LEU A 78 -1.87 4.06 1.68
N ILE A 79 -0.78 3.55 1.11
CA ILE A 79 -0.30 3.95 -0.20
C ILE A 79 -0.55 2.81 -1.17
N PHE A 80 -1.26 3.09 -2.26
CA PHE A 80 -1.52 2.14 -3.33
C PHE A 80 -0.80 2.55 -4.61
N ASP A 81 -0.12 1.59 -5.20
CA ASP A 81 0.37 1.64 -6.56
C ASP A 81 -0.81 1.75 -7.55
N GLY A 82 -0.93 2.89 -8.22
CA GLY A 82 -2.00 3.15 -9.18
C GLY A 82 -1.95 2.28 -10.43
N LEU A 83 -0.80 1.64 -10.74
CA LEU A 83 -0.68 0.68 -11.85
C LEU A 83 -0.94 -0.77 -11.43
N ASN A 84 -1.23 -1.02 -10.15
CA ASN A 84 -1.58 -2.34 -9.62
C ASN A 84 -0.49 -3.42 -9.79
N ARG A 85 0.79 -3.06 -9.71
CA ARG A 85 1.93 -3.98 -9.74
C ARG A 85 2.28 -4.50 -8.35
N SER A 86 2.08 -3.67 -7.32
CA SER A 86 2.25 -4.06 -5.93
C SER A 86 1.09 -4.93 -5.43
N LYS A 87 1.37 -5.81 -4.48
CA LYS A 87 0.37 -6.59 -3.74
C LYS A 87 0.89 -6.93 -2.36
N TYR A 88 0.00 -6.93 -1.38
CA TYR A 88 0.31 -7.35 -0.02
C TYR A 88 -0.69 -8.40 0.46
N THR A 89 -0.19 -9.49 1.00
CA THR A 89 -1.03 -10.51 1.65
C THR A 89 -0.99 -10.25 3.15
N LEU A 90 -2.11 -9.77 3.70
CA LEU A 90 -2.27 -9.54 5.13
C LEU A 90 -2.70 -10.84 5.81
N PRO A 91 -1.83 -11.48 6.61
CA PRO A 91 -2.24 -12.58 7.48
C PRO A 91 -3.03 -12.05 8.67
N TYR A 92 -4.03 -12.80 9.11
CA TYR A 92 -4.73 -12.54 10.36
C TYR A 92 -5.20 -13.82 11.05
N ALA A 93 -5.25 -13.77 12.38
CA ALA A 93 -5.76 -14.85 13.20
C ALA A 93 -7.29 -14.86 13.19
N VAL A 94 -7.89 -16.02 12.91
CA VAL A 94 -9.31 -16.25 13.18
C VAL A 94 -9.44 -16.67 14.63
N VAL A 95 -10.07 -15.80 15.43
CA VAL A 95 -10.35 -16.08 16.85
C VAL A 95 -11.70 -16.79 16.95
N PRO A 96 -11.82 -17.86 17.77
CA PRO A 96 -13.11 -18.49 18.05
C PRO A 96 -14.14 -17.50 18.59
N ASP A 97 -15.40 -17.62 18.16
CA ASP A 97 -16.47 -16.67 18.53
C ASP A 97 -16.73 -16.70 20.04
N ALA A 98 -16.36 -15.62 20.71
CA ALA A 98 -16.54 -15.45 22.16
C ALA A 98 -18.00 -15.20 22.52
N LYS A 99 -18.76 -14.53 21.65
CA LYS A 99 -20.17 -14.23 21.89
C LYS A 99 -21.00 -15.52 21.85
N ASP A 100 -20.80 -16.35 20.85
CA ASP A 100 -21.45 -17.66 20.74
C ASP A 100 -21.10 -18.55 21.95
N PHE A 101 -19.83 -18.55 22.38
CA PHE A 101 -19.42 -19.24 23.60
C PHE A 101 -20.20 -18.76 24.83
N ILE A 102 -20.29 -17.45 25.04
CA ILE A 102 -21.01 -16.85 26.18
C ILE A 102 -22.52 -17.12 26.12
N GLU A 103 -23.14 -17.05 24.94
CA GLU A 103 -24.55 -17.35 24.76
C GLU A 103 -24.85 -18.83 25.06
N ASN A 104 -23.99 -19.74 24.62
CA ASN A 104 -24.10 -21.17 24.92
C ASN A 104 -23.85 -21.47 26.40
N LEU A 105 -22.87 -20.82 27.03
CA LEU A 105 -22.60 -20.90 28.47
C LEU A 105 -23.83 -20.48 29.29
N LYS A 106 -24.46 -19.35 28.94
CA LYS A 106 -25.70 -18.86 29.58
C LYS A 106 -26.88 -19.81 29.37
N ARG A 107 -26.97 -20.47 28.21
CA ARG A 107 -28.02 -21.45 27.92
C ARG A 107 -27.85 -22.72 28.78
N GLY A 108 -26.60 -23.16 28.95
CA GLY A 108 -26.22 -24.35 29.73
C GLY A 108 -26.20 -24.15 31.25
N SER A 109 -26.19 -22.90 31.75
CA SER A 109 -26.07 -22.60 33.19
C SER A 109 -27.34 -22.85 34.02
N LYS A 110 -28.44 -23.31 33.41
CA LYS A 110 -29.73 -23.52 34.08
C LYS A 110 -29.72 -24.67 35.09
N LYS A 111 -28.80 -25.63 34.95
CA LYS A 111 -28.61 -26.77 35.86
C LYS A 111 -27.12 -27.01 36.08
N GLN A 112 -26.76 -27.42 37.30
CA GLN A 112 -25.37 -27.66 37.68
C GLN A 112 -24.71 -28.73 36.80
N GLU A 113 -25.39 -29.84 36.52
CA GLU A 113 -24.79 -30.92 35.69
C GLU A 113 -24.48 -30.44 34.27
N THR A 114 -25.40 -29.66 33.67
CA THR A 114 -25.23 -29.13 32.31
C THR A 114 -24.14 -28.07 32.23
N HIS A 115 -23.97 -27.28 33.29
CA HIS A 115 -22.92 -26.27 33.36
C HIS A 115 -21.53 -26.91 33.46
N VAL A 116 -21.36 -27.92 34.32
CA VAL A 116 -20.09 -28.63 34.48
C VAL A 116 -19.72 -29.38 33.20
N ALA A 117 -20.69 -30.04 32.55
CA ALA A 117 -20.47 -30.69 31.26
C ALA A 117 -20.00 -29.68 30.20
N PHE A 118 -20.67 -28.53 30.07
CA PHE A 118 -20.28 -27.49 29.12
C PHE A 118 -18.83 -27.01 29.32
N LEU A 119 -18.44 -26.70 30.56
CA LEU A 119 -17.08 -26.24 30.88
C LEU A 119 -16.02 -27.30 30.56
N SER A 120 -16.31 -28.57 30.86
CA SER A 120 -15.43 -29.69 30.54
C SER A 120 -15.25 -29.86 29.02
N ASP A 121 -16.34 -29.80 28.27
CA ASP A 121 -16.35 -29.99 26.81
C ASP A 121 -15.62 -28.85 26.07
N HIS A 122 -15.59 -27.65 26.66
CA HIS A 122 -15.04 -26.44 26.03
C HIS A 122 -13.76 -25.91 26.69
N ILE A 123 -13.08 -26.70 27.53
CA ILE A 123 -11.88 -26.26 28.25
C ILE A 123 -10.76 -25.77 27.32
N ASN A 124 -10.71 -26.31 26.09
CA ASN A 124 -9.73 -25.95 25.07
C ASN A 124 -10.31 -25.04 23.96
N TYR A 125 -11.53 -24.50 24.11
CA TYR A 125 -12.22 -23.77 23.04
C TYR A 125 -11.37 -22.64 22.44
N PHE A 126 -10.74 -21.82 23.29
CA PHE A 126 -9.82 -20.75 22.87
C PHE A 126 -8.35 -21.19 22.74
N GLN A 127 -8.03 -22.44 23.10
CA GLN A 127 -6.69 -23.03 22.96
C GLN A 127 -6.53 -23.82 21.64
N THR A 128 -7.57 -23.87 20.83
CA THR A 128 -7.50 -24.42 19.48
C THR A 128 -6.44 -23.67 18.66
N GLN A 129 -5.72 -24.39 17.81
CA GLN A 129 -4.64 -23.82 17.01
C GLN A 129 -5.16 -22.65 16.20
N VAL A 130 -4.48 -21.50 16.32
CA VAL A 130 -4.87 -20.26 15.63
C VAL A 130 -4.93 -20.56 14.15
N THR A 131 -6.14 -20.53 13.60
CA THR A 131 -6.33 -20.66 12.16
C THR A 131 -5.93 -19.34 11.54
N GLU A 132 -4.83 -19.34 10.78
CA GLU A 132 -4.40 -18.18 10.02
C GLU A 132 -5.21 -18.09 8.74
N ASN A 133 -5.85 -16.95 8.53
CA ASN A 133 -6.51 -16.61 7.28
C ASN A 133 -5.77 -15.43 6.62
N LYS A 134 -6.01 -15.21 5.34
CA LYS A 134 -5.24 -14.26 4.53
C LYS A 134 -6.18 -13.43 3.66
N VAL A 135 -5.93 -12.13 3.62
CA VAL A 135 -6.56 -11.22 2.66
C VAL A 135 -5.49 -10.66 1.75
N GLU A 136 -5.64 -10.87 0.45
CA GLU A 136 -4.79 -10.24 -0.55
C GLU A 136 -5.30 -8.83 -0.86
N ILE A 137 -4.41 -7.86 -0.78
CA ILE A 137 -4.69 -6.44 -0.99
C ILE A 137 -3.85 -6.00 -2.19
N ASN A 138 -4.51 -5.88 -3.33
CA ASN A 138 -3.90 -5.43 -4.56
C ASN A 138 -3.56 -3.94 -4.51
N GLY A 139 -2.44 -3.57 -5.12
CA GLY A 139 -1.90 -2.21 -5.15
C GLY A 139 -1.24 -1.77 -3.85
N LEU A 140 -1.48 -2.39 -2.70
CA LEU A 140 -0.95 -1.90 -1.42
C LEU A 140 0.58 -2.01 -1.38
N ILE A 141 1.24 -0.88 -1.13
CA ILE A 141 2.68 -0.77 -0.94
C ILE A 141 2.99 -0.91 0.55
N THR A 142 3.81 -1.90 0.90
CA THR A 142 4.27 -2.16 2.28
C THR A 142 5.78 -2.22 2.40
N ASP A 143 6.50 -1.86 1.35
CA ASP A 143 7.96 -1.86 1.35
C ASP A 143 8.48 -0.82 2.36
N PRO A 144 9.23 -1.23 3.40
CA PRO A 144 9.63 -0.30 4.46
C PRO A 144 10.56 0.81 3.99
N GLU A 145 11.43 0.53 3.01
CA GLU A 145 12.37 1.50 2.45
C GLU A 145 11.59 2.61 1.73
N PHE A 146 10.69 2.24 0.82
CA PHE A 146 9.78 3.17 0.16
C PHE A 146 8.98 4.00 1.15
N LEU A 147 8.35 3.35 2.15
CA LEU A 147 7.51 4.05 3.13
C LEU A 147 8.32 5.03 3.98
N SER A 148 9.57 4.70 4.31
CA SER A 148 10.45 5.57 5.10
C SER A 148 10.89 6.82 4.34
N GLU A 149 11.07 6.71 3.02
CA GLU A 149 11.47 7.84 2.17
C GLU A 149 10.29 8.68 1.70
N PHE A 150 9.10 8.08 1.54
CA PHE A 150 7.92 8.72 0.97
C PHE A 150 7.56 10.05 1.66
N ASP A 151 7.76 10.13 2.98
CA ASP A 151 7.45 11.34 3.74
C ASP A 151 8.28 12.56 3.32
N CYS A 152 9.52 12.39 2.88
CA CYS A 152 10.36 13.48 2.36
C CYS A 152 9.74 14.07 1.09
N TYR A 153 9.37 13.21 0.14
CA TYR A 153 8.70 13.63 -1.10
C TYR A 153 7.33 14.25 -0.83
N ARG A 154 6.57 13.69 0.12
CA ARG A 154 5.24 14.19 0.49
C ARG A 154 5.28 15.62 1.03
N GLN A 155 6.32 15.98 1.78
CA GLN A 155 6.46 17.33 2.34
C GLN A 155 6.73 18.39 1.25
N GLU A 156 7.35 17.98 0.15
CA GLU A 156 7.66 18.84 -1.01
C GLU A 156 6.58 18.75 -2.11
N ALA A 157 5.51 17.99 -1.88
CA ALA A 157 4.46 17.77 -2.85
C ALA A 157 3.69 19.06 -3.18
N THR A 158 3.37 19.27 -4.45
CA THR A 158 2.62 20.45 -4.92
C THR A 158 1.23 20.05 -5.41
N ALA A 159 0.21 20.86 -5.11
CA ALA A 159 -1.15 20.60 -5.56
C ALA A 159 -1.28 20.82 -7.08
N ILE A 160 -1.97 19.91 -7.78
CA ILE A 160 -2.26 20.07 -9.21
C ILE A 160 -3.52 20.94 -9.35
N GLU A 161 -3.33 22.25 -9.48
CA GLU A 161 -4.41 23.19 -9.81
C GLU A 161 -4.65 23.28 -11.32
N VAL A 162 -3.56 23.18 -12.11
CA VAL A 162 -3.56 23.15 -13.58
C VAL A 162 -2.68 21.98 -14.02
N GLN A 163 -3.11 21.24 -15.04
CA GLN A 163 -2.33 20.12 -15.60
C GLN A 163 -0.92 20.62 -15.97
N PRO A 164 0.16 19.93 -15.53
CA PRO A 164 1.52 20.32 -15.88
C PRO A 164 1.69 20.25 -17.40
N THR A 165 2.17 21.33 -18.01
CA THR A 165 2.34 21.41 -19.47
C THR A 165 3.45 20.49 -19.99
N ASN A 166 4.36 20.04 -19.11
CA ASN A 166 5.62 19.38 -19.49
C ASN A 166 5.83 17.97 -18.92
N SER A 167 4.90 17.44 -18.11
CA SER A 167 5.05 16.12 -17.49
C SER A 167 3.89 15.23 -17.92
N GLY A 168 4.20 14.10 -18.57
CA GLY A 168 3.18 13.12 -18.93
C GLY A 168 2.66 12.43 -17.67
N LEU A 169 1.35 12.39 -17.43
CA LEU A 169 0.79 11.63 -16.30
C LEU A 169 0.28 10.28 -16.81
N ILE A 170 0.79 9.17 -16.25
CA ILE A 170 0.25 7.85 -16.57
C ILE A 170 -1.13 7.73 -15.89
N SER A 171 -2.13 7.28 -16.64
CA SER A 171 -3.46 7.04 -16.09
C SER A 171 -3.42 5.83 -15.14
N PRO A 172 -3.98 5.94 -13.92
CA PRO A 172 -4.05 4.81 -13.01
C PRO A 172 -4.91 3.69 -13.59
N THR A 173 -4.43 2.45 -13.44
CA THR A 173 -5.19 1.23 -13.74
C THR A 173 -6.21 0.94 -12.65
N ILE A 174 -5.87 1.22 -11.38
CA ILE A 174 -6.81 1.10 -10.27
C ILE A 174 -7.66 2.37 -10.20
N ASP A 175 -8.97 2.20 -10.37
CA ASP A 175 -9.92 3.30 -10.27
C ASP A 175 -10.36 3.55 -8.81
N LYS A 176 -11.03 4.70 -8.61
CA LYS A 176 -11.58 5.10 -7.31
C LYS A 176 -12.51 4.02 -6.71
N SER A 177 -13.29 3.33 -7.55
CA SER A 177 -14.25 2.34 -7.10
C SER A 177 -13.57 1.09 -6.53
N SER A 178 -12.52 0.62 -7.19
CA SER A 178 -11.70 -0.51 -6.74
C SER A 178 -11.05 -0.22 -5.39
N ILE A 179 -10.42 0.96 -5.23
CA ILE A 179 -9.84 1.31 -3.92
C ILE A 179 -10.93 1.43 -2.85
N SER A 180 -12.08 2.03 -3.16
CA SER A 180 -13.17 2.13 -2.19
C SER A 180 -13.63 0.75 -1.71
N SER A 181 -13.72 -0.23 -2.60
CA SER A 181 -14.05 -1.62 -2.27
C SER A 181 -13.01 -2.23 -1.33
N ILE A 182 -11.72 -2.06 -1.63
CA ILE A 182 -10.61 -2.53 -0.79
C ILE A 182 -10.69 -1.93 0.61
N LEU A 183 -10.86 -0.61 0.70
CA LEU A 183 -10.97 0.08 2.00
C LEU A 183 -12.18 -0.42 2.80
N GLN A 184 -13.32 -0.62 2.15
CA GLN A 184 -14.50 -1.18 2.82
C GLN A 184 -14.25 -2.60 3.36
N GLN A 185 -13.54 -3.44 2.61
CA GLN A 185 -13.17 -4.79 3.07
C GLN A 185 -12.24 -4.71 4.29
N LEU A 186 -11.20 -3.89 4.23
CA LEU A 186 -10.29 -3.63 5.36
C LEU A 186 -11.04 -3.09 6.57
N MET A 187 -12.01 -2.20 6.38
CA MET A 187 -12.77 -1.60 7.48
C MET A 187 -13.68 -2.63 8.13
N ARG A 188 -14.30 -3.51 7.33
CA ARG A 188 -15.13 -4.61 7.82
C ARG A 188 -14.30 -5.60 8.62
N LEU A 189 -13.12 -5.97 8.11
CA LEU A 189 -12.17 -6.86 8.79
C LEU A 189 -11.69 -6.24 10.10
N HIS A 190 -11.28 -4.97 10.09
CA HIS A 190 -10.92 -4.27 11.32
C HIS A 190 -12.09 -4.19 12.32
N SER A 191 -13.31 -3.98 11.83
CA SER A 191 -14.50 -3.90 12.70
C SER A 191 -14.94 -5.25 13.26
N SER A 192 -14.68 -6.37 12.58
CA SER A 192 -14.96 -7.70 13.16
C SER A 192 -14.09 -7.91 14.39
N PHE A 193 -12.80 -7.63 14.30
CA PHE A 193 -11.90 -7.74 15.46
C PHE A 193 -12.29 -6.84 16.63
N LYS A 194 -12.81 -5.63 16.37
CA LYS A 194 -13.28 -4.73 17.44
C LYS A 194 -14.56 -5.20 18.12
N LYS A 195 -15.39 -6.03 17.46
CA LYS A 195 -16.63 -6.56 18.04
C LYS A 195 -16.38 -7.81 18.89
N ASP A 196 -15.25 -8.48 18.65
CA ASP A 196 -14.87 -9.72 19.31
C ASP A 196 -14.04 -9.48 20.60
N VAL A 197 -13.77 -8.21 20.95
CA VAL A 197 -13.10 -7.73 22.18
C VAL A 197 -14.08 -6.89 23.00
#